data_AF-A0A0C9ZVX7-F1
#
_entry.id   AF-A0A0C9ZVX7-F1
#
_cell.length_a   1.000
_cell.length_b   1.000
_cell.length_c   1.000
_cell.angle_alpha   90.00
_cell.angle_beta   90.00
_cell.angle_gamma   90.00
#
_symmetry.space_group_name_H-M   'P 1'
#
loop_
_entity.id
_entity.type
_entity.pdbx_description
1 polymer ?
#
loop_
_entity_poly.entity_id
_entity_poly.type
_entity_poly.pdbx_seq_one_letter_code
_entity_poly.pdbx_strand_id
1 'polypeptide(L)' 'YHYIHFCVKDGSIELLYCPMENMVANTLTKALPSVKAKHFAHELGVRIVV' A
#
# COMPACT_ATOMS: atom_id res chain seq x y z
N TYR A 1 -13.59 -0.45 2.25
CA TYR A 1 -12.58 -0.67 3.31
C TYR A 1 -11.61 -1.72 2.83
N HIS A 2 -10.37 -1.38 2.53
CA HIS A 2 -9.36 -2.41 2.30
C HIS A 2 -8.51 -2.51 3.56
N TYR A 3 -8.54 -3.68 4.18
CA TYR A 3 -7.73 -3.99 5.33
C TYR A 3 -6.34 -4.36 4.83
N ILE A 4 -5.28 -3.93 5.52
CA ILE A 4 -3.96 -4.53 5.30
C ILE A 4 -4.04 -5.94 5.88
N HIS A 5 -3.75 -6.93 5.04
CA HIS A 5 -3.71 -8.33 5.44
C HIS A 5 -2.51 -8.53 6.38
N PHE A 6 -2.80 -8.49 7.68
CA PHE A 6 -2.26 -9.33 8.74
C PHE A 6 -0.79 -9.09 9.10
N CYS A 7 -0.59 -8.51 10.28
CA CYS A 7 0.51 -8.92 11.13
C CYS A 7 0.03 -10.20 11.85
N VAL A 8 0.62 -11.37 11.57
CA VAL A 8 0.39 -12.55 12.39
C VAL A 8 1.24 -12.38 13.64
N LYS A 9 0.61 -11.98 14.74
CA LYS A 9 1.28 -11.83 16.03
C LYS A 9 0.74 -12.90 16.96
N ASP A 10 1.63 -13.76 17.44
CA ASP A 10 1.32 -14.80 18.43
C ASP A 10 0.15 -15.72 18.02
N GLY A 11 0.06 -16.07 16.73
CA GLY A 11 -1.00 -16.94 16.20
C GLY A 11 -2.37 -16.25 16.03
N SER A 12 -2.43 -14.93 16.27
CA SER A 12 -3.63 -14.12 16.08
C SER A 12 -3.50 -13.20 14.86
N ILE A 13 -4.65 -12.85 14.30
CA ILE A 13 -4.79 -12.02 13.11
C ILE A 13 -5.22 -10.63 13.56
N GLU A 14 -4.39 -9.62 13.34
CA GLU A 14 -4.77 -8.23 13.58
C GLU A 14 -5.26 -7.58 12.27
N LEU A 15 -6.50 -7.08 12.31
CA LEU A 15 -7.09 -6.29 11.22
C LEU A 15 -6.97 -4.79 11.54
N LEU A 16 -5.93 -4.16 11.00
CA LEU A 16 -5.71 -2.73 11.14
C LEU A 16 -6.32 -1.97 9.96
N TYR A 17 -7.03 -0.89 10.26
CA TYR A 17 -7.51 0.02 9.23
C TYR A 17 -6.33 0.78 8.61
N CYS A 18 -6.30 0.82 7.28
CA CYS A 18 -5.37 1.65 6.53
C CYS A 18 -6.18 2.58 5.60
N PRO A 19 -5.93 3.90 5.61
CA PRO A 19 -6.51 4.80 4.62
C PRO A 19 -6.17 4.39 3.19
N MET A 20 -7.07 4.62 2.24
CA MET A 20 -6.91 4.17 0.84
C MET A 20 -5.63 4.69 0.19
N GLU A 21 -5.29 5.91 0.54
CA GLU A 21 -4.13 6.68 0.06
C GLU A 21 -2.83 6.02 0.50
N ASN A 22 -2.80 5.40 1.68
CA ASN A 22 -1.61 4.87 2.34
C ASN A 22 -1.44 3.35 2.19
N MET A 23 -2.31 2.71 1.39
CA MET A 23 -2.24 1.26 1.14
C MET A 23 -1.11 0.90 0.20
N VAL A 24 0.11 0.79 0.74
CA VAL A 24 1.32 0.37 0.01
C VAL A 24 1.10 -0.95 -0.72
N ALA A 25 0.37 -1.92 -0.14
CA ALA A 25 0.11 -3.21 -0.80
C ALA A 25 -0.56 -3.09 -2.20
N ASN A 26 -1.27 -1.98 -2.48
CA ASN A 26 -1.82 -1.76 -3.82
C ASN A 26 -0.72 -1.57 -4.87
N THR A 27 0.46 -1.07 -4.51
CA THR A 27 1.59 -0.89 -5.43
C THR A 27 2.09 -2.23 -6.00
N LEU A 28 1.92 -3.31 -5.24
CA LEU A 28 2.39 -4.65 -5.61
C LEU A 28 1.30 -5.52 -6.26
N THR A 29 0.03 -5.14 -6.15
CA THR A 29 -1.11 -6.00 -6.48
C THR A 29 -2.06 -5.43 -7.52
N LYS A 30 -1.92 -4.15 -7.89
CA LYS A 30 -2.85 -3.45 -8.78
C LYS A 30 -2.14 -2.46 -9.70
N ALA A 31 -2.73 -2.21 -10.86
CA ALA A 31 -2.39 -1.03 -11.65
C ALA A 31 -2.80 0.24 -10.91
N LEU A 32 -1.87 1.18 -10.73
CA LEU A 32 -2.11 2.42 -9.99
C LEU A 32 -2.41 3.58 -10.94
N PRO A 33 -3.40 4.44 -10.62
CA PRO A 33 -3.52 5.75 -11.25
C PRO A 33 -2.24 6.57 -11.08
N SER A 34 -1.91 7.43 -12.04
CA SER A 34 -0.67 8.24 -12.04
C SER A 34 -0.42 8.97 -10.71
N VAL A 35 -1.47 9.57 -10.12
CA VAL A 35 -1.38 10.26 -8.83
C VAL A 35 -0.92 9.33 -7.71
N LYS A 36 -1.43 8.10 -7.68
CA LYS A 36 -1.10 7.11 -6.65
C LYS A 36 0.28 6.48 -6.88
N ALA A 37 0.66 6.27 -8.14
CA ALA A 37 2.02 5.85 -8.49
C ALA A 37 3.07 6.91 -8.08
N LYS A 38 2.75 8.20 -8.26
CA LYS A 38 3.59 9.31 -7.77
C LYS A 38 3.65 9.35 -6.24
N HIS A 39 2.51 9.16 -5.57
CA HIS A 39 2.48 9.11 -4.11
C HIS A 39 3.42 8.05 -3.53
N PHE A 40 3.46 6.85 -4.14
CA PHE A 40 4.29 5.72 -3.70
C PHE A 40 5.61 5.57 -4.45
N ALA A 41 6.12 6.62 -5.10
CA ALA A 41 7.31 6.49 -5.94
C ALA A 41 8.54 5.98 -5.14
N HIS A 42 8.67 6.44 -3.89
CA HIS A 42 9.74 6.01 -3.00
C HIS A 42 9.63 4.52 -2.64
N GLU A 43 8.45 4.05 -2.23
CA GLU A 43 8.18 2.64 -1.90
C GLU A 43 8.32 1.72 -3.12
N LEU A 44 8.02 2.24 -4.31
CA LEU A 44 8.21 1.54 -5.58
C LEU A 44 9.66 1.54 -6.08
N GLY A 45 10.57 2.28 -5.43
CA GLY A 45 11.97 2.40 -5.86
C GLY A 45 12.13 3.12 -7.21
N VAL A 46 11.15 3.96 -7.59
CA VAL A 46 11.17 4.69 -8.86
C VAL A 46 11.34 6.18 -8.63
N ARG A 47 12.00 6.85 -9.58
CA ARG A 47 12.16 8.30 -9.56
C ARG A 47 11.09 8.96 -10.44
N ILE A 48 10.31 9.87 -9.86
CA ILE A 48 9.37 10.69 -10.63
C ILE A 48 10.19 11.69 -11.46
N VAL A 49 10.01 11.65 -12.77
CA VAL A 49 10.45 12.70 -13.68
C VAL A 49 9.19 13.46 -14.09
N VAL A 50 9.13 14.74 -13.77
CA VAL A 50 8.00 15.64 -14.08
C VAL A 50 8.25 16.32 -15.42
#